data_AF-A0A926IK78-F1
#
_entry.id   AF-A0A926IK78-F1
#
_cell.length_a   1.000
_cell.length_b   1.000
_cell.length_c   1.000
_cell.angle_alpha   90.00
_cell.angle_beta   90.00
_cell.angle_gamma   90.00
#
_symmetry.space_group_name_H-M   'P 1'
#
loop_
_entity.id
_entity.type
_entity.pdbx_description
1 polymer ?
#
loop_
_entity_poly.entity_id
_entity_poly.type
_entity_poly.pdbx_seq_one_letter_code
_entity_poly.pdbx_strand_id
1 'polypeptide(L)' 'MSIKEMAFKIEKLQNDALKIDSISTALWQAISNGAFDAKTYDWAFVVLTDLTYDLKENLITLTEDTFMYMRNSDIE' A
#
# COMPACT_ATOMS: atom_id res chain seq x y z
N MET A 1 8.04 0.78 -18.71
CA MET A 1 7.21 -0.37 -18.30
C MET A 1 6.16 -0.63 -19.36
N SER A 2 5.84 -1.88 -19.64
CA SER A 2 4.74 -2.27 -20.53
C SER A 2 3.38 -2.19 -19.83
N ILE A 3 2.28 -2.10 -20.60
CA ILE A 3 0.90 -2.13 -20.07
C ILE A 3 0.66 -3.38 -19.21
N LYS A 4 1.19 -4.53 -19.64
CA LYS A 4 1.03 -5.80 -18.92
C LYS A 4 1.71 -5.77 -17.54
N GLU A 5 2.91 -5.21 -17.45
CA GLU A 5 3.62 -5.03 -16.18
C GLU A 5 2.91 -4.03 -15.26
N MET A 6 2.35 -2.95 -15.80
CA MET A 6 1.54 -2.00 -15.03
C MET A 6 0.31 -2.68 -14.44
N ALA A 7 -0.41 -3.50 -15.22
CA ALA A 7 -1.58 -4.22 -14.74
C ALA A 7 -1.26 -5.16 -13.56
N PHE A 8 -0.16 -5.92 -13.63
CA PHE A 8 0.29 -6.76 -12.52
C PHE A 8 0.73 -5.95 -11.31
N LYS A 9 1.39 -4.79 -11.51
CA LYS A 9 1.72 -3.89 -10.40
C LYS A 9 0.46 -3.34 -9.72
N ILE A 10 -0.58 -2.97 -10.49
CA ILE A 10 -1.87 -2.52 -9.94
C ILE A 10 -2.49 -3.62 -9.08
N GLU A 11 -2.59 -4.84 -9.61
CA GLU A 11 -3.14 -5.98 -8.86
C GLU A 11 -2.37 -6.24 -7.56
N LYS A 12 -1.03 -6.18 -7.61
CA LYS A 12 -0.20 -6.30 -6.41
C LYS A 12 -0.49 -5.20 -5.40
N LEU A 13 -0.55 -3.93 -5.83
CA LEU A 13 -0.86 -2.78 -4.97
C LEU A 13 -2.24 -2.92 -4.33
N GLN A 14 -3.24 -3.39 -5.06
CA GLN A 14 -4.58 -3.65 -4.53
C GLN A 14 -4.54 -4.73 -3.44
N ASN A 15 -3.82 -5.82 -3.67
CA ASN A 15 -3.65 -6.88 -2.67
C ASN A 15 -2.91 -6.38 -1.42
N ASP A 16 -1.88 -5.54 -1.57
CA ASP A 16 -1.15 -4.99 -0.44
C ASP A 16 -2.00 -3.97 0.34
N ALA A 17 -2.82 -3.17 -0.33
CA ALA A 17 -3.80 -2.28 0.31
C ALA A 17 -4.83 -3.07 1.14
N LEU A 18 -5.37 -4.18 0.61
CA LEU A 18 -6.31 -5.04 1.34
C LEU A 18 -5.68 -5.66 2.60
N LYS A 19 -4.40 -6.05 2.54
CA LYS A 19 -3.67 -6.56 3.71
C LYS A 19 -3.53 -5.48 4.78
N ILE A 20 -3.13 -4.27 4.38
CA ILE A 20 -2.97 -3.14 5.31
C ILE A 20 -4.31 -2.80 5.98
N ASP A 21 -5.39 -2.75 5.20
CA ASP A 21 -6.75 -2.51 5.72
C ASP A 21 -7.18 -3.59 6.73
N SER A 22 -6.91 -4.87 6.40
CA SER A 22 -7.21 -5.99 7.29
C SER A 22 -6.42 -5.92 8.61
N ILE A 23 -5.13 -5.59 8.56
CA ILE A 23 -4.28 -5.43 9.74
C ILE A 23 -4.73 -4.25 10.59
N SER A 24 -5.01 -3.11 9.95
CA SER A 24 -5.51 -1.90 10.61
C SER A 24 -6.82 -2.18 11.35
N THR A 25 -7.76 -2.87 10.70
CA THR A 25 -9.03 -3.28 11.29
C THR A 25 -8.82 -4.23 12.48
N ALA A 26 -7.98 -5.25 12.32
CA ALA A 26 -7.68 -6.21 13.39
C ALA A 26 -7.03 -5.53 14.60
N LEU A 27 -6.09 -4.60 14.36
CA LEU A 27 -5.45 -3.83 15.41
C LEU A 27 -6.45 -2.95 16.14
N TRP A 28 -7.31 -2.24 15.41
CA TRP A 28 -8.36 -1.41 15.99
C TRP A 28 -9.33 -2.22 16.85
N GLN A 29 -9.74 -3.41 16.38
CA GLN A 29 -10.58 -4.32 17.16
C GLN A 29 -9.87 -4.80 18.43
N ALA A 30 -8.59 -5.15 18.34
CA ALA A 30 -7.80 -5.61 19.49
C ALA A 30 -7.66 -4.52 20.56
N ILE A 31 -7.39 -3.28 20.15
CA ILE A 31 -7.34 -2.11 21.03
C ILE A 31 -8.72 -1.87 21.67
N SER A 32 -9.78 -1.87 20.85
CA SER A 32 -11.14 -1.58 21.30
C SER A 32 -11.69 -2.64 22.27
N ASN A 33 -11.24 -3.89 22.15
CA ASN A 33 -11.66 -5.00 23.02
C ASN A 33 -10.86 -5.11 24.33
N GLY A 34 -10.04 -4.11 24.67
CA GLY A 34 -9.55 -3.92 26.04
C GLY A 34 -8.13 -4.44 26.32
N ALA A 35 -7.30 -4.62 25.31
CA ALA A 35 -5.86 -4.64 25.53
C ALA A 35 -5.36 -3.20 25.71
N PHE A 36 -5.41 -2.71 26.95
CA PHE A 36 -5.37 -1.27 27.26
C PHE A 36 -3.98 -0.61 27.26
N ASP A 37 -2.89 -1.35 27.07
CA ASP A 37 -1.57 -0.73 27.01
C ASP A 37 -1.18 -0.47 25.56
N ALA A 38 -1.22 0.81 25.15
CA ALA A 38 -0.77 1.26 23.84
C ALA A 38 0.64 0.77 23.49
N LYS A 39 1.52 0.61 24.49
CA LYS A 39 2.87 0.04 24.29
C LYS A 39 2.85 -1.39 23.78
N THR A 40 1.79 -2.14 24.04
CA THR A 40 1.59 -3.51 23.50
C THR A 40 1.49 -3.50 21.98
N TYR A 41 1.10 -2.36 21.40
CA TYR A 41 0.76 -2.19 19.99
C TYR A 41 1.69 -1.27 19.21
N ASP A 42 2.67 -0.63 19.87
CA ASP A 42 3.64 0.25 19.19
C ASP A 42 4.28 -0.43 17.97
N TRP A 43 4.67 -1.70 18.09
CA TRP A 43 5.22 -2.47 16.97
C TRP A 43 4.24 -2.63 15.81
N ALA A 44 2.94 -2.78 16.09
CA ALA A 44 1.92 -2.96 15.07
C ALA A 44 1.68 -1.65 14.31
N PHE A 45 1.76 -0.50 14.99
CA PHE A 45 1.72 0.82 14.35
C PHE A 45 2.96 1.10 13.50
N VAL A 46 4.16 0.70 13.95
CA VAL A 46 5.39 0.79 13.14
C VAL A 46 5.25 -0.05 11.87
N VAL A 47 4.83 -1.31 11.99
CA VAL A 47 4.61 -2.19 10.83
C VAL A 47 3.55 -1.63 9.87
N LEU A 48 2.42 -1.12 10.39
CA LEU A 48 1.40 -0.49 9.55
C LEU A 48 1.94 0.75 8.83
N THR A 49 2.78 1.54 9.49
CA THR A 49 3.40 2.74 8.91
C THR A 49 4.34 2.34 7.78
N ASP A 50 5.22 1.36 8.00
CA ASP A 50 6.16 0.89 6.99
C ASP A 50 5.43 0.31 5.77
N LEU A 51 4.43 -0.54 5.99
CA LEU A 51 3.62 -1.11 4.91
C LEU A 51 2.87 -0.02 4.11
N THR A 52 2.31 0.97 4.81
CA THR A 52 1.61 2.09 4.17
C THR A 52 2.57 2.96 3.36
N TYR A 53 3.77 3.20 3.88
CA TYR A 53 4.82 3.92 3.18
C TYR A 53 5.25 3.20 1.90
N ASP A 54 5.51 1.89 1.99
CA ASP A 54 5.87 1.07 0.83
C ASP A 54 4.77 1.06 -0.23
N LEU A 55 3.50 0.94 0.18
CA LEU A 55 2.36 1.01 -0.72
C LEU A 55 2.32 2.37 -1.45
N LYS A 56 2.51 3.47 -0.71
CA LYS A 56 2.53 4.83 -1.24
C LYS A 56 3.65 5.01 -2.27
N GLU A 57 4.88 4.62 -1.95
CA GLU A 57 6.03 4.80 -2.85
C GLU A 57 5.88 3.97 -4.13
N ASN A 58 5.36 2.74 -4.02
CA ASN A 58 5.09 1.92 -5.20
C ASN A 58 3.97 2.51 -6.07
N LEU A 59 2.94 3.12 -5.47
CA LEU A 59 1.88 3.81 -6.20
C LEU A 59 2.39 5.06 -6.92
N ILE A 60 3.23 5.88 -6.26
CA ILE A 60 3.89 7.04 -6.87
C ILE A 60 4.71 6.58 -8.09
N THR A 61 5.55 5.57 -7.91
CA THR A 61 6.39 5.02 -9.00
C THR A 61 5.53 4.55 -10.17
N LEU A 62 4.45 3.81 -9.91
CA LEU A 62 3.55 3.34 -10.96
C LEU A 62 2.85 4.50 -11.69
N THR A 63 2.48 5.56 -10.96
CA THR A 63 1.86 6.76 -11.53
C THR A 63 2.83 7.46 -12.48
N GLU A 64 4.08 7.66 -12.05
CA GLU A 64 5.13 8.25 -12.88
C GLU A 64 5.41 7.40 -14.12
N ASP A 65 5.56 6.07 -13.96
CA ASP A 65 5.75 5.13 -15.06
C ASP A 65 4.59 5.18 -16.07
N THR A 66 3.35 5.34 -15.58
CA THR A 66 2.15 5.44 -16.40
C THR A 66 2.14 6.73 -17.23
N PHE A 67 2.42 7.88 -16.61
CA PHE A 67 2.50 9.15 -17.33
C PHE A 67 3.63 9.16 -18.36
N MET A 68 4.78 8.59 -18.01
CA MET A 68 5.91 8.46 -18.92
C MET A 68 5.57 7.58 -20.13
N TYR A 69 4.85 6.48 -19.91
CA TYR A 69 4.36 5.64 -20.99
C TYR A 69 3.41 6.41 -21.91
N MET A 70 2.38 7.07 -21.36
CA MET A 70 1.41 7.84 -22.15
C MET A 70 2.09 8.92 -22.99
N ARG A 71 3.00 9.70 -22.38
CA ARG A 71 3.74 10.75 -23.09
C ARG A 71 4.55 10.20 -24.27
N ASN A 72 5.17 9.03 -24.10
CA ASN A 72 5.97 8.43 -25.16
C ASN A 72 5.08 7.79 -26.25
N SER A 73 3.89 7.29 -25.88
CA SER A 73 2.90 6.76 -26.83
C SER A 73 2.19 7.85 -27.64
N ASP A 74 2.08 9.08 -27.13
CA ASP A 74 1.51 10.23 -27.87
C ASP A 74 2.49 10.86 -28.88
N ILE A 75 3.77 10.45 -28.87
CA ILE A 75 4.83 10.94 -29.78
C ILE A 75 5.01 10.00 -31.00
N GLU A 76 4.38 8.81 -30.99
CA GLU A 76 4.29 7.88 -32.13
C GLU A 76 3.01 8.07 -32.93
#